data_AF-A0A328BPX4-F1
#
_entry.id   AF-A0A328BPX4-F1
#
_cell.length_a   1.000
_cell.length_b   1.000
_cell.length_c   1.000
_cell.angle_alpha   90.00
_cell.angle_beta   90.00
_cell.angle_gamma   90.00
#
_symmetry.space_group_name_H-M   'P 1'
#
loop_
_entity.id
_entity.type
_entity.pdbx_description
1 polymer ?
#
loop_
_entity_poly.entity_id
_entity_poly.type
_entity_poly.pdbx_seq_one_letter_code
_entity_poly.pdbx_strand_id
1 'polypeptide(L)'
;MPNTSPALARFRTAFFGEIDHYLAWHDGYEADTTTLDALTPAERAAAEQELLAALQAPRTDPRVIIGLGHLRSRAALPLLHDYLPHAGAYVLAALAQIDAAAVDWPRLDALLRSEASPYQLLDMLMGLRQYFGLAQLPPYVPATVLALLIHPEYLVRYHALAALRTWYHLPAPASSAPRADHIFGLICSDQSADQHREAQRLIREQLRARGNAG
;
A
#
# COMPACT_ATOMS: atom_id res chain seq x y z
N MET A 1 -39.06 13.85 -0.46
CA MET A 1 -37.64 13.45 -0.52
C MET A 1 -36.92 14.48 -1.37
N PRO A 2 -35.81 15.09 -0.92
CA PRO A 2 -35.07 16.00 -1.78
C PRO A 2 -34.62 15.23 -3.03
N ASN A 3 -34.84 15.81 -4.22
CA ASN A 3 -34.39 15.23 -5.48
C ASN A 3 -32.87 15.02 -5.40
N THR A 4 -32.44 13.77 -5.35
CA THR A 4 -31.01 13.43 -5.46
C THR A 4 -30.58 13.82 -6.88
N SER A 5 -29.53 14.62 -7.00
CA SER A 5 -29.05 15.01 -8.32
C SER A 5 -28.54 13.79 -9.10
N PRO A 6 -28.58 13.83 -10.44
CA PRO A 6 -28.03 12.75 -11.26
C PRO A 6 -26.54 12.46 -10.97
N ALA A 7 -25.76 13.48 -10.60
CA ALA A 7 -24.34 13.31 -10.28
C ALA A 7 -24.15 12.53 -8.98
N LEU A 8 -24.89 12.89 -7.92
CA LEU A 8 -24.83 12.20 -6.64
C LEU A 8 -25.33 10.74 -6.73
N ALA A 9 -26.34 10.48 -7.57
CA ALA A 9 -26.80 9.12 -7.86
C ALA A 9 -25.73 8.26 -8.56
N ARG A 10 -25.00 8.83 -9.53
CA ARG A 10 -23.88 8.13 -10.19
C ARG A 10 -22.75 7.83 -9.22
N PHE A 11 -22.36 8.79 -8.38
CA PHE A 11 -21.39 8.56 -7.30
C PHE A 11 -21.80 7.36 -6.44
N ARG A 12 -23.03 7.35 -5.91
CA ARG A 12 -23.50 6.26 -5.05
C ARG A 12 -23.49 4.91 -5.76
N THR A 13 -23.82 4.89 -7.05
CA THR A 13 -23.76 3.68 -7.87
C THR A 13 -22.32 3.19 -8.04
N ALA A 14 -21.38 4.10 -8.34
CA ALA A 14 -19.97 3.75 -8.55
C ALA A 14 -19.29 3.25 -7.27
N PHE A 15 -19.61 3.80 -6.10
CA PHE A 15 -18.93 3.49 -4.84
C PHE A 15 -19.67 2.49 -3.95
N PHE A 16 -21.00 2.40 -4.05
CA PHE A 16 -21.82 1.53 -3.21
C PHE A 16 -22.72 0.56 -4.00
N GLY A 17 -22.70 0.62 -5.33
CA GLY A 17 -23.36 -0.36 -6.18
C GLY A 17 -22.68 -1.72 -6.16
N GLU A 18 -23.40 -2.72 -6.68
CA GLU A 18 -22.91 -4.09 -6.83
C GLU A 18 -21.64 -4.14 -7.68
N ILE A 19 -20.75 -5.06 -7.31
CA ILE A 19 -19.50 -5.32 -8.03
C ILE A 19 -19.30 -6.81 -8.23
N ASP A 20 -18.65 -7.14 -9.33
CA ASP A 20 -18.08 -8.47 -9.51
C ASP A 20 -16.81 -8.59 -8.64
N HIS A 21 -17.00 -9.15 -7.45
CA HIS A 21 -15.92 -9.37 -6.50
C HIS A 21 -14.82 -10.29 -7.03
N TYR A 22 -15.10 -11.16 -8.00
CA TYR A 22 -14.10 -12.05 -8.57
C TYR A 22 -13.10 -11.28 -9.43
N LEU A 23 -13.60 -10.41 -10.31
CA LEU A 23 -12.75 -9.56 -11.14
C LEU A 23 -12.02 -8.50 -10.30
N ALA A 24 -12.71 -7.87 -9.35
CA ALA A 24 -12.10 -6.88 -8.46
C ALA A 24 -10.99 -7.48 -7.57
N TRP A 25 -11.10 -8.76 -7.20
CA TRP A 25 -10.05 -9.45 -6.46
C TRP A 25 -8.82 -9.75 -7.33
N HIS A 26 -8.99 -10.04 -8.62
CA HIS A 26 -7.89 -10.37 -9.53
C HIS A 26 -7.15 -9.13 -10.05
N ASP A 27 -7.90 -8.11 -10.45
CA ASP A 27 -7.35 -6.93 -11.15
C ASP A 27 -7.15 -5.72 -10.21
N GLY A 28 -7.66 -5.82 -8.98
CA GLY A 28 -7.74 -4.71 -8.04
C GLY A 28 -9.09 -4.00 -8.09
N TYR A 29 -9.44 -3.33 -7.00
CA TYR A 29 -10.63 -2.50 -6.95
C TYR A 29 -10.33 -1.18 -7.64
N GLU A 30 -10.95 -0.94 -8.80
CA GLU A 30 -10.97 0.37 -9.44
C GLU A 30 -12.27 1.08 -9.07
N ALA A 31 -12.16 2.32 -8.58
CA ALA A 31 -13.31 3.20 -8.38
C ALA A 31 -13.32 4.27 -9.49
N ASP A 32 -14.47 4.50 -10.13
CA ASP A 32 -14.63 5.60 -11.07
C ASP A 32 -14.69 6.95 -10.32
N THR A 33 -13.50 7.50 -10.03
CA THR A 33 -13.34 8.76 -9.32
C THR A 33 -13.81 9.96 -10.14
N THR A 34 -14.04 9.83 -11.45
CA THR A 34 -14.59 10.91 -12.27
C THR A 34 -16.01 11.29 -11.82
N THR A 35 -16.73 10.36 -11.20
CA THR A 35 -18.05 10.62 -10.60
C THR A 35 -17.97 11.59 -9.42
N LEU A 36 -16.84 11.64 -8.70
CA LEU A 36 -16.59 12.59 -7.61
C LEU A 36 -16.22 13.98 -8.15
N ASP A 37 -15.50 14.05 -9.28
CA ASP A 37 -15.12 15.31 -9.92
C ASP A 37 -16.32 16.07 -10.49
N ALA A 38 -17.39 15.34 -10.85
CA ALA A 38 -18.63 15.91 -11.36
C ALA A 38 -19.54 16.51 -10.28
N LEU A 39 -19.21 16.37 -8.99
CA LEU A 39 -20.03 16.85 -7.88
C LEU A 39 -19.83 18.35 -7.63
N THR A 40 -20.92 19.05 -7.29
CA THR A 40 -20.83 20.40 -6.73
C THR A 40 -20.14 20.37 -5.35
N PRO A 41 -19.65 21.50 -4.82
CA PRO A 41 -19.01 21.53 -3.50
C PRO A 41 -19.88 20.97 -2.36
N ALA A 42 -21.19 21.25 -2.39
CA ALA A 42 -22.12 20.73 -1.39
C ALA A 42 -22.32 19.21 -1.51
N GLU A 43 -22.41 18.70 -2.74
CA GLU A 43 -22.53 17.26 -2.99
C GLU A 43 -21.23 16.53 -2.67
N ARG A 44 -20.07 17.14 -2.93
CA ARG A 44 -18.77 16.60 -2.57
C ARG A 44 -18.64 16.45 -1.05
N ALA A 45 -19.11 17.44 -0.28
CA ALA A 45 -19.16 17.34 1.17
C ALA A 45 -20.10 16.22 1.64
N ALA A 46 -21.27 16.06 0.99
CA ALA A 46 -22.18 14.95 1.28
C ALA A 46 -21.57 13.57 0.95
N ALA A 47 -20.91 13.44 -0.21
CA ALA A 47 -20.22 12.23 -0.62
C ALA A 47 -19.08 11.87 0.35
N GLU A 48 -18.29 12.85 0.79
CA GLU A 48 -17.26 12.66 1.81
C GLU A 48 -17.85 12.08 3.10
N GLN A 49 -18.98 12.61 3.59
CA GLN A 49 -19.65 12.08 4.79
C GLN A 49 -20.15 10.64 4.58
N GLU A 50 -20.72 10.32 3.42
CA GLU A 50 -21.15 8.96 3.10
C GLU A 50 -19.97 7.98 3.07
N LEU A 51 -18.84 8.38 2.49
CA LEU A 51 -17.61 7.57 2.45
C LEU A 51 -17.00 7.41 3.85
N LEU A 52 -16.95 8.47 4.66
CA LEU A 52 -16.46 8.40 6.04
C LEU A 52 -17.30 7.45 6.89
N ALA A 53 -18.63 7.53 6.77
CA ALA A 53 -19.55 6.62 7.46
C ALA A 53 -19.35 5.17 7.00
N ALA A 54 -19.13 4.95 5.71
CA ALA A 54 -18.85 3.61 5.18
C ALA A 54 -17.52 3.05 5.68
N LEU A 55 -16.47 3.87 5.81
CA LEU A 55 -15.16 3.44 6.33
C LEU A 55 -15.21 2.98 7.79
N GLN A 56 -16.16 3.49 8.58
CA GLN A 56 -16.40 3.08 9.96
C GLN A 56 -17.14 1.73 10.08
N ALA A 57 -17.69 1.21 8.99
CA ALA A 57 -18.39 -0.07 9.01
C ALA A 57 -17.39 -1.24 9.18
N PRO A 58 -17.81 -2.37 9.78
CA PRO A 58 -16.94 -3.54 9.97
C PRO A 58 -16.37 -4.15 8.69
N ARG A 59 -17.01 -3.88 7.54
CA ARG A 59 -16.57 -4.32 6.22
C ARG A 59 -16.63 -3.10 5.30
N THR A 60 -15.47 -2.59 4.95
CA THR A 60 -15.35 -1.45 4.04
C THR A 60 -14.86 -1.94 2.68
N ASP A 61 -15.60 -1.56 1.64
CA ASP A 61 -15.19 -1.76 0.25
C ASP A 61 -13.98 -0.85 -0.07
N PRO A 62 -12.90 -1.35 -0.67
CA PRO A 62 -11.72 -0.54 -1.02
C PRO A 62 -12.03 0.71 -1.86
N ARG A 63 -13.12 0.70 -2.65
CA ARG A 63 -13.59 1.89 -3.39
C ARG A 63 -13.82 3.08 -2.45
N VAL A 64 -14.28 2.84 -1.22
CA VAL A 64 -14.48 3.89 -0.21
C VAL A 64 -13.17 4.59 0.12
N ILE A 65 -12.10 3.81 0.33
CA ILE A 65 -10.75 4.30 0.66
C ILE A 65 -10.19 5.10 -0.52
N ILE A 66 -10.36 4.59 -1.75
CA ILE A 66 -9.96 5.27 -2.99
C ILE A 66 -10.67 6.62 -3.12
N GLY A 67 -11.98 6.65 -2.86
CA GLY A 67 -12.78 7.87 -2.89
C GLY A 67 -12.31 8.91 -1.89
N LEU A 68 -12.02 8.51 -0.64
CA LEU A 68 -11.50 9.41 0.39
C LEU A 68 -10.12 9.98 0.04
N GLY A 69 -9.26 9.15 -0.57
CA GLY A 69 -7.98 9.56 -1.13
C GLY A 69 -8.14 10.63 -2.21
N HIS A 70 -9.02 10.36 -3.19
CA HIS A 70 -9.31 11.27 -4.30
C HIS A 70 -9.89 12.60 -3.82
N LEU A 71 -10.81 12.56 -2.85
CA LEU A 71 -11.37 13.77 -2.25
C LEU A 71 -10.36 14.56 -1.40
N ARG A 72 -9.20 13.96 -1.08
CA ARG A 72 -8.20 14.49 -0.13
C ARG A 72 -8.79 14.76 1.25
N SER A 73 -9.65 13.84 1.72
CA SER A 73 -10.35 13.98 3.00
C SER A 73 -9.38 13.91 4.18
N ARG A 74 -9.04 15.06 4.77
CA ARG A 74 -8.25 15.09 6.01
C ARG A 74 -8.99 14.47 7.20
N ALA A 75 -10.33 14.53 7.19
CA ALA A 75 -11.15 13.92 8.22
C ALA A 75 -11.03 12.39 8.24
N ALA A 76 -10.65 11.77 7.11
CA ALA A 76 -10.46 10.33 7.02
C ALA A 76 -9.17 9.83 7.67
N LEU A 77 -8.17 10.70 7.93
CA LEU A 77 -6.84 10.28 8.37
C LEU A 77 -6.84 9.35 9.60
N PRO A 78 -7.58 9.61 10.68
CA PRO A 78 -7.61 8.69 11.83
C PRO A 78 -8.16 7.30 11.46
N LEU A 79 -9.27 7.27 10.72
CA LEU A 79 -9.92 6.03 10.29
C LEU A 79 -9.05 5.22 9.32
N LEU A 80 -8.34 5.90 8.43
CA LEU A 80 -7.41 5.28 7.49
C LEU A 80 -6.26 4.60 8.23
N HIS A 81 -5.66 5.24 9.24
CA HIS A 81 -4.63 4.61 10.06
C HIS A 81 -5.16 3.38 10.83
N ASP A 82 -6.41 3.42 11.30
CA ASP A 82 -7.06 2.28 11.94
C ASP A 82 -7.34 1.13 10.98
N TYR A 83 -7.64 1.45 9.72
CA TYR A 83 -7.93 0.47 8.68
C TYR A 83 -6.68 -0.07 7.97
N LEU A 84 -5.50 0.52 8.22
CA LEU A 84 -4.23 0.14 7.60
C LEU A 84 -3.93 -1.37 7.62
N PRO A 85 -4.20 -2.14 8.71
CA PRO A 85 -3.97 -3.59 8.71
C PRO A 85 -4.91 -4.38 7.78
N HIS A 86 -6.00 -3.80 7.30
CA HIS A 86 -7.04 -4.51 6.54
C HIS A 86 -6.92 -4.28 5.03
N ALA A 87 -6.39 -3.11 4.63
CA ALA A 87 -6.25 -2.70 3.23
C ALA A 87 -5.03 -1.78 3.06
N GLY A 88 -3.87 -2.26 3.50
CA GLY A 88 -2.61 -1.53 3.51
C GLY A 88 -2.28 -0.80 2.21
N ALA A 89 -2.41 -1.44 1.05
CA ALA A 89 -2.06 -0.79 -0.22
C ALA A 89 -3.00 0.38 -0.53
N TYR A 90 -4.32 0.18 -0.41
CA TYR A 90 -5.32 1.20 -0.67
C TYR A 90 -5.24 2.35 0.34
N VAL A 91 -5.03 2.03 1.62
CA VAL A 91 -4.86 3.03 2.68
C VAL A 91 -3.62 3.87 2.44
N LEU A 92 -2.47 3.25 2.12
CA LEU A 92 -1.24 3.97 1.82
C LEU A 92 -1.37 4.85 0.57
N ALA A 93 -2.10 4.38 -0.45
CA ALA A 93 -2.46 5.19 -1.61
C ALA A 93 -3.26 6.44 -1.21
N ALA A 94 -4.30 6.25 -0.39
CA ALA A 94 -5.17 7.34 0.06
C ALA A 94 -4.39 8.35 0.93
N LEU A 95 -3.57 7.87 1.88
CA LEU A 95 -2.73 8.72 2.71
C LEU A 95 -1.75 9.56 1.86
N ALA A 96 -1.11 8.96 0.85
CA ALA A 96 -0.21 9.68 -0.05
C ALA A 96 -0.93 10.78 -0.86
N GLN A 97 -2.20 10.55 -1.25
CA GLN A 97 -3.01 11.53 -1.97
C GLN A 97 -3.54 12.66 -1.07
N ILE A 98 -3.91 12.34 0.18
CA ILE A 98 -4.42 13.32 1.15
C ILE A 98 -3.28 14.20 1.65
N ASP A 99 -2.27 13.58 2.27
CA ASP A 99 -1.13 14.24 2.90
C ASP A 99 -0.08 13.18 3.28
N ALA A 100 0.95 13.01 2.44
CA ALA A 100 2.01 12.05 2.68
C ALA A 100 2.79 12.31 3.99
N ALA A 101 2.78 13.55 4.51
CA ALA A 101 3.43 13.89 5.78
C ALA A 101 2.58 13.50 6.99
N ALA A 102 1.29 13.22 6.81
CA ALA A 102 0.38 12.79 7.87
C ALA A 102 0.42 11.30 8.17
N VAL A 103 1.24 10.52 7.45
CA VAL A 103 1.41 9.09 7.71
C VAL A 103 1.99 8.87 9.12
N ASP A 104 1.30 8.08 9.93
CA ASP A 104 1.81 7.60 11.22
C ASP A 104 2.87 6.51 11.01
N TRP A 105 4.09 6.96 10.70
CA TRP A 105 5.22 6.07 10.46
C TRP A 105 5.57 5.15 11.63
N PRO A 106 5.58 5.60 12.91
CA PRO A 106 5.79 4.71 14.05
C PRO A 106 4.78 3.57 14.10
N ARG A 107 3.50 3.84 13.81
CA ARG A 107 2.45 2.81 13.77
C ARG A 107 2.64 1.84 12.62
N LEU A 108 2.93 2.33 11.40
CA LEU A 108 3.20 1.46 10.25
C LEU A 108 4.41 0.56 10.49
N ASP A 109 5.47 1.11 11.06
CA ASP A 109 6.70 0.41 11.40
C ASP A 109 6.49 -0.64 12.50
N ALA A 110 5.64 -0.35 13.49
CA ALA A 110 5.20 -1.35 14.47
C ALA A 110 4.42 -2.50 13.81
N LEU A 111 3.54 -2.21 12.84
CA LEU A 111 2.81 -3.24 12.09
C LEU A 111 3.74 -4.12 11.26
N LEU A 112 4.73 -3.53 10.57
CA LEU A 112 5.73 -4.27 9.80
C LEU A 112 6.59 -5.22 10.65
N ARG A 113 6.77 -4.93 11.94
CA ARG A 113 7.52 -5.78 12.89
C ARG A 113 6.65 -6.75 13.69
N SER A 114 5.33 -6.60 13.63
CA SER A 114 4.39 -7.41 14.40
C SER A 114 4.18 -8.79 13.78
N GLU A 115 3.40 -9.64 14.46
CA GLU A 115 2.88 -10.91 13.91
C GLU A 115 1.70 -10.67 12.93
N ALA A 116 1.79 -9.61 12.11
CA ALA A 116 0.82 -9.37 11.05
C ALA A 116 0.81 -10.55 10.09
N SER A 117 -0.36 -10.86 9.53
CA SER A 117 -0.45 -11.96 8.57
C SER A 117 0.40 -11.66 7.33
N PRO A 118 0.91 -12.67 6.64
CA PRO A 118 1.70 -12.47 5.43
C PRO A 118 0.97 -11.58 4.42
N TYR A 119 -0.33 -11.78 4.22
CA TYR A 119 -1.15 -10.95 3.33
C TYR A 119 -1.15 -9.47 3.72
N GLN A 120 -1.20 -9.15 5.02
CA GLN A 120 -1.16 -7.76 5.49
C GLN A 120 0.21 -7.13 5.22
N LEU A 121 1.29 -7.88 5.46
CA LEU A 121 2.66 -7.43 5.15
C LEU A 121 2.85 -7.19 3.65
N LEU A 122 2.36 -8.10 2.81
CA LEU A 122 2.40 -7.96 1.35
C LEU A 122 1.72 -6.68 0.90
N ASP A 123 0.50 -6.45 1.37
CA ASP A 123 -0.31 -5.31 0.97
C ASP A 123 0.33 -3.98 1.40
N MET A 124 0.85 -3.91 2.64
CA MET A 124 1.61 -2.75 3.11
C MET A 124 2.89 -2.52 2.29
N LEU A 125 3.67 -3.57 1.98
CA LEU A 125 4.89 -3.46 1.19
C LEU A 125 4.61 -3.00 -0.25
N MET A 126 3.51 -3.47 -0.84
CA MET A 126 3.04 -3.03 -2.15
C MET A 126 2.70 -1.53 -2.15
N GLY A 127 1.90 -1.08 -1.19
CA GLY A 127 1.55 0.33 -1.04
C GLY A 127 2.76 1.22 -0.79
N LEU A 128 3.64 0.80 0.12
CA LEU A 128 4.89 1.48 0.44
C LEU A 128 5.77 1.69 -0.80
N ARG A 129 5.96 0.63 -1.59
CA ARG A 129 6.76 0.67 -2.83
C ARG A 129 6.13 1.58 -3.88
N GLN A 130 4.80 1.57 -4.01
CA GLN A 130 4.10 2.23 -5.11
C GLN A 130 3.88 3.73 -4.88
N TYR A 131 3.61 4.13 -3.63
CA TYR A 131 3.15 5.49 -3.33
C TYR A 131 4.15 6.35 -2.56
N PHE A 132 5.26 5.78 -2.08
CA PHE A 132 6.28 6.52 -1.33
C PHE A 132 7.67 6.32 -1.92
N GLY A 133 8.38 7.43 -2.13
CA GLY A 133 9.79 7.45 -2.48
C GLY A 133 10.70 7.49 -1.25
N LEU A 134 11.98 7.13 -1.43
CA LEU A 134 12.95 7.07 -0.33
C LEU A 134 13.03 8.36 0.49
N ALA A 135 12.94 9.53 -0.15
CA ALA A 135 13.00 10.84 0.51
C ALA A 135 11.81 11.13 1.45
N GLN A 136 10.69 10.41 1.30
CA GLN A 136 9.50 10.56 2.14
C GLN A 136 9.51 9.58 3.31
N LEU A 137 10.38 8.57 3.29
CA LEU A 137 10.42 7.52 4.29
C LEU A 137 11.36 7.91 5.43
N PRO A 138 10.95 7.72 6.69
CA PRO A 138 11.89 7.77 7.81
C PRO A 138 12.98 6.69 7.65
N PRO A 139 14.23 6.96 8.07
CA PRO A 139 15.35 6.01 7.87
C PRO A 139 15.13 4.62 8.47
N TYR A 140 14.32 4.51 9.52
CA TYR A 140 14.03 3.22 10.14
C TYR A 140 13.09 2.34 9.30
N VAL A 141 12.27 2.91 8.41
CA VAL A 141 11.32 2.13 7.59
C VAL A 141 12.06 1.24 6.59
N PRO A 142 13.02 1.74 5.76
CA PRO A 142 13.83 0.88 4.93
C PRO A 142 14.62 -0.18 5.71
N ALA A 143 15.08 0.13 6.93
CA ALA A 143 15.77 -0.83 7.79
C ALA A 143 14.83 -1.96 8.26
N THR A 144 13.59 -1.63 8.64
CA THR A 144 12.56 -2.62 8.98
C THR A 144 12.21 -3.48 7.75
N VAL A 145 12.05 -2.88 6.57
CA VAL A 145 11.80 -3.63 5.33
C VAL A 145 12.98 -4.54 4.96
N LEU A 146 14.22 -4.11 5.18
CA LEU A 146 15.41 -4.95 5.02
C LEU A 146 15.42 -6.15 5.97
N ALA A 147 14.89 -6.00 7.19
CA ALA A 147 14.73 -7.11 8.12
C ALA A 147 13.72 -8.16 7.62
N LEU A 148 12.73 -7.77 6.80
CA LEU A 148 11.75 -8.71 6.22
C LEU A 148 12.32 -9.64 5.15
N LEU A 149 13.56 -9.44 4.70
CA LEU A 149 14.23 -10.40 3.78
C LEU A 149 14.49 -11.77 4.42
N ILE A 150 14.41 -11.90 5.75
CA ILE A 150 14.50 -13.17 6.48
C ILE A 150 13.14 -13.69 6.97
N HIS A 151 12.05 -13.10 6.51
CA HIS A 151 10.70 -13.54 6.85
C HIS A 151 10.44 -14.97 6.32
N PRO A 152 9.71 -15.86 7.03
CA PRO A 152 9.46 -17.25 6.59
C PRO A 152 8.70 -17.35 5.27
N GLU A 153 7.86 -16.36 4.95
CA GLU A 153 7.05 -16.34 3.73
C GLU A 153 7.78 -15.72 2.53
N TYR A 154 7.89 -16.49 1.44
CA TYR A 154 8.54 -16.06 0.19
C TYR A 154 8.01 -14.74 -0.35
N LEU A 155 6.68 -14.60 -0.44
CA LEU A 155 6.09 -13.40 -1.02
C LEU A 155 6.47 -12.16 -0.21
N VAL A 156 6.55 -12.27 1.13
CA VAL A 156 6.95 -11.13 1.98
C VAL A 156 8.39 -10.73 1.65
N ARG A 157 9.31 -11.70 1.56
CA ARG A 157 10.70 -11.46 1.16
C ARG A 157 10.79 -10.83 -0.24
N TYR A 158 9.99 -11.31 -1.19
CA TYR A 158 9.94 -10.80 -2.56
C TYR A 158 9.50 -9.33 -2.60
N HIS A 159 8.40 -8.98 -1.92
CA HIS A 159 7.89 -7.61 -1.90
C HIS A 159 8.80 -6.66 -1.11
N ALA A 160 9.47 -7.14 -0.06
CA ALA A 160 10.48 -6.39 0.67
C ALA A 160 11.69 -6.07 -0.23
N LEU A 161 12.21 -7.07 -0.95
CA LEU A 161 13.28 -6.88 -1.92
C LEU A 161 12.88 -5.89 -3.02
N ALA A 162 11.66 -6.04 -3.56
CA ALA A 162 11.16 -5.14 -4.59
C ALA A 162 11.04 -3.69 -4.11
N ALA A 163 10.55 -3.46 -2.88
CA ALA A 163 10.47 -2.13 -2.29
C ALA A 163 11.86 -1.49 -2.15
N LEU A 164 12.83 -2.22 -1.58
CA LEU A 164 14.21 -1.74 -1.44
C LEU A 164 14.85 -1.41 -2.79
N ARG A 165 14.64 -2.26 -3.80
CA ARG A 165 15.15 -2.01 -5.15
C ARG A 165 14.56 -0.74 -5.76
N THR A 166 13.26 -0.54 -5.60
CA THR A 166 12.58 0.67 -6.06
C THR A 166 13.14 1.92 -5.39
N TRP A 167 13.25 1.92 -4.06
CA TRP A 167 13.68 3.11 -3.30
C TRP A 167 15.14 3.49 -3.50
N TYR A 168 16.03 2.51 -3.64
CA TYR A 168 17.47 2.73 -3.80
C TYR A 168 17.94 2.62 -5.26
N HIS A 169 16.99 2.49 -6.20
CA HIS A 169 17.23 2.30 -7.63
C HIS A 169 18.22 1.15 -7.93
N LEU A 170 18.16 0.08 -7.12
CA LEU A 170 19.04 -1.08 -7.28
C LEU A 170 18.61 -1.89 -8.52
N PRO A 171 19.51 -2.67 -9.12
CA PRO A 171 19.19 -3.47 -10.29
C PRO A 171 17.95 -4.34 -10.08
N ALA A 172 17.00 -4.24 -11.00
CA ALA A 172 15.88 -5.16 -11.10
C ALA A 172 16.41 -6.54 -11.55
N PRO A 173 15.69 -7.65 -11.26
CA PRO A 173 16.03 -8.93 -11.85
C PRO A 173 16.00 -8.79 -13.38
N ALA A 174 17.00 -9.32 -14.08
CA ALA A 174 16.99 -9.33 -15.54
C ALA A 174 15.71 -10.05 -16.01
N SER A 175 14.84 -9.34 -16.74
CA SER A 175 13.50 -9.81 -17.11
C SER A 175 13.51 -11.12 -17.92
N SER A 176 14.62 -11.44 -18.57
CA SER A 176 14.83 -12.69 -19.32
C SER A 176 15.41 -13.84 -18.50
N ALA A 177 15.94 -13.59 -17.30
CA ALA A 177 16.53 -14.63 -16.45
C ALA A 177 16.45 -14.24 -14.96
N PRO A 178 15.28 -14.34 -14.30
CA PRO A 178 15.15 -14.07 -12.86
C PRO A 178 16.10 -14.93 -12.00
N ARG A 179 16.48 -16.14 -12.47
CA ARG A 179 17.46 -17.01 -11.81
C ARG A 179 18.92 -16.53 -11.92
N ALA A 180 19.22 -15.58 -12.81
CA ALA A 180 20.54 -14.93 -12.88
C ALA A 180 20.71 -13.85 -11.80
N ASP A 181 19.60 -13.41 -11.19
CA ASP A 181 19.62 -12.55 -10.02
C ASP A 181 19.89 -13.40 -8.77
N HIS A 182 21.15 -13.37 -8.33
CA HIS A 182 21.60 -14.14 -7.18
C HIS A 182 20.80 -13.83 -5.91
N ILE A 183 20.45 -12.56 -5.67
CA ILE A 183 19.68 -12.17 -4.48
C ILE A 183 18.26 -12.72 -4.56
N PHE A 184 17.63 -12.64 -5.74
CA PHE A 184 16.32 -13.26 -5.95
C PHE A 184 16.36 -14.77 -5.72
N GLY A 185 17.37 -15.46 -6.26
CA GLY A 185 17.56 -16.90 -6.04
C GLY A 185 17.69 -17.27 -4.56
N LEU A 186 18.38 -16.44 -3.77
CA LEU A 186 18.55 -16.64 -2.33
C LEU A 186 17.24 -16.46 -1.53
N ILE A 187 16.33 -15.58 -1.96
CA ILE A 187 15.06 -15.37 -1.24
C ILE A 187 13.93 -16.31 -1.70
N CYS A 188 14.06 -16.95 -2.87
CA CYS A 188 13.06 -17.88 -3.41
C CYS A 188 13.02 -19.23 -2.70
N SER A 189 14.08 -19.63 -2.02
CA SER A 189 14.12 -20.90 -1.31
C SER A 189 13.40 -20.78 0.04
N ASP A 190 12.58 -21.78 0.36
CA ASP A 190 11.93 -21.88 1.68
C ASP A 190 12.81 -22.60 2.72
N GLN A 191 14.04 -22.97 2.36
CA GLN A 191 14.78 -24.03 3.06
C GLN A 191 16.05 -23.58 3.80
N SER A 192 16.48 -22.32 3.73
CA SER A 192 17.70 -21.91 4.44
C SER A 192 17.66 -20.46 4.92
N ALA A 193 17.57 -20.29 6.24
CA ALA A 193 17.73 -19.00 6.90
C ALA A 193 19.09 -18.35 6.59
N ASP A 194 20.13 -19.14 6.32
CA ASP A 194 21.45 -18.64 5.95
C ASP A 194 21.44 -17.99 4.55
N GLN A 195 20.66 -18.53 3.61
CA GLN A 195 20.48 -17.91 2.29
C GLN A 195 19.76 -16.55 2.40
N HIS A 196 18.77 -16.44 3.30
CA HIS A 196 18.06 -15.18 3.52
C HIS A 196 18.95 -14.13 4.19
N ARG A 197 19.78 -14.53 5.17
CA ARG A 197 20.79 -13.66 5.78
C ARG A 197 21.84 -13.20 4.76
N GLU A 198 22.24 -14.09 3.87
CA GLU A 198 23.14 -13.78 2.78
C GLU A 198 22.53 -12.76 1.81
N ALA A 199 21.26 -12.92 1.44
CA ALA A 199 20.53 -11.94 0.63
C ALA A 199 20.51 -10.55 1.31
N GLN A 200 20.25 -10.52 2.63
CA GLN A 200 20.30 -9.29 3.41
C GLN A 200 21.70 -8.64 3.41
N ARG A 201 22.76 -9.44 3.58
CA ARG A 201 24.15 -8.95 3.51
C ARG A 201 24.46 -8.33 2.16
N LEU A 202 24.12 -9.01 1.06
CA LEU A 202 24.35 -8.54 -0.30
C LEU A 202 23.60 -7.23 -0.60
N ILE A 203 22.37 -7.08 -0.11
CA ILE A 203 21.64 -5.80 -0.23
C ILE A 203 22.36 -4.69 0.51
N ARG A 204 22.81 -4.90 1.76
CA ARG A 204 23.59 -3.89 2.50
C ARG A 204 24.84 -3.47 1.75
N GLU A 205 25.52 -4.40 1.08
CA GLU A 205 26.70 -4.11 0.27
C GLU A 205 26.36 -3.24 -0.95
N GLN A 206 25.26 -3.54 -1.64
CA GLN A 206 24.77 -2.71 -2.74
C GLN A 206 24.39 -1.30 -2.29
N LEU A 207 23.77 -1.17 -1.11
CA LEU A 207 23.42 0.13 -0.53
C LEU A 207 24.67 0.96 -0.20
N ARG A 208 25.67 0.34 0.46
CA ARG A 208 26.95 0.98 0.81
C ARG A 208 27.73 1.41 -0.43
N ALA A 209 27.80 0.57 -1.46
CA ALA A 209 28.48 0.89 -2.72
C ALA A 209 27.90 2.13 -3.42
N ARG A 210 26.64 2.49 -3.12
CA ARG A 210 25.96 3.69 -3.63
C ARG A 210 25.99 4.88 -2.67
N GLY A 211 26.71 4.78 -1.56
CA GLY A 211 26.82 5.85 -0.55
C GLY A 211 25.60 5.98 0.36
N ASN A 212 24.71 4.98 0.40
CA ASN A 212 23.58 4.98 1.31
C ASN A 212 23.96 4.32 2.65
N ALA A 213 23.51 4.90 3.77
CA ALA A 213 23.54 4.21 5.06
C ALA A 213 22.52 3.05 4.99
N GLY A 214 23.03 1.81 5.08
CA GLY A 214 22.24 0.58 5.03
C GLY A 214 21.98 -0.05 6.39
#